data_AF-A0A9E0YTU4-F1
#
_entry.id   AF-A0A9E0YTU4-F1
#
_cell.length_a   1.000
_cell.length_b   1.000
_cell.length_c   1.000
_cell.angle_alpha   90.00
_cell.angle_beta   90.00
_cell.angle_gamma   90.00
#
_symmetry.space_group_name_H-M   'P 1'
#
loop_
_entity.id
_entity.type
_entity.pdbx_description
1 polymer ?
#
loop_
_entity_poly.entity_id
_entity_poly.type
_entity_poly.pdbx_seq_one_letter_code
_entity_poly.pdbx_strand_id
1 'polypeptide(L)'
;MPISHAMFATAPRGLEELLADELAGLGLQAVEVRRGGAAFEADLAGAYRVCLWSRIANRVLLPLVRFDAADDDALYAGVRSVQWMEHLGPENTLAVDFTGINAALGHGRFAEQRVKDAVVDQIRAHTGERPSVDKDAPDLRINVHMH
;
A
#
# COMPACT_ATOMS: atom_id res chain seq x y z
N MET A 1 22.70 5.02 9.55
CA MET A 1 21.55 4.36 10.19
C MET A 1 20.58 3.99 9.09
N PRO A 2 20.06 2.75 9.04
CA PRO A 2 19.00 2.42 8.10
C PRO A 2 17.76 3.29 8.40
N ILE A 3 17.06 3.72 7.35
CA ILE A 3 15.85 4.54 7.47
C ILE A 3 14.72 3.65 7.99
N SER A 4 14.14 3.99 9.14
CA SER A 4 12.95 3.32 9.69
C SER A 4 11.69 3.90 9.09
N HIS A 5 10.73 3.05 8.77
CA HIS A 5 9.43 3.41 8.18
C HIS A 5 8.32 2.89 9.09
N ALA A 6 7.25 3.67 9.22
CA ALA A 6 5.99 3.17 9.77
C ALA A 6 5.36 2.24 8.75
N MET A 7 5.08 0.99 9.13
CA MET A 7 4.55 -0.07 8.27
C MET A 7 3.27 -0.65 8.86
N PHE A 8 2.56 -1.44 8.05
CA PHE A 8 1.34 -2.11 8.47
C PHE A 8 1.32 -3.56 8.00
N ALA A 9 1.09 -4.50 8.91
CA ALA A 9 0.84 -5.90 8.57
C ALA A 9 -0.66 -6.19 8.71
N THR A 10 -1.29 -6.70 7.67
CA THR A 10 -2.71 -7.08 7.69
C THR A 10 -2.87 -8.48 8.31
N ALA A 11 -3.96 -8.71 9.04
CA ALA A 11 -4.30 -10.01 9.64
C ALA A 11 -5.75 -10.39 9.33
N PRO A 12 -6.10 -11.70 9.36
CA PRO A 12 -7.48 -12.12 9.48
C PRO A 12 -8.14 -11.51 10.73
N ARG A 13 -9.43 -11.19 10.63
CA ARG A 13 -10.21 -10.65 11.76
C ARG A 13 -10.13 -11.59 12.97
N GLY A 14 -9.81 -11.03 14.13
CA GLY A 14 -9.66 -11.74 15.40
C GLY A 14 -8.24 -12.23 15.69
N LEU A 15 -7.29 -12.07 14.75
CA LEU A 15 -5.88 -12.42 14.95
C LEU A 15 -4.97 -11.20 15.11
N GLU A 16 -5.51 -10.00 15.27
CA GLU A 16 -4.72 -8.77 15.33
C GLU A 16 -3.79 -8.72 16.55
N GLU A 17 -4.24 -9.17 17.72
CA GLU A 17 -3.43 -9.29 18.94
C GLU A 17 -2.29 -10.31 18.76
N LEU A 18 -2.61 -11.48 18.20
CA LEU A 18 -1.62 -12.54 17.95
C LEU A 18 -0.57 -12.10 16.91
N LEU A 19 -0.98 -11.34 15.89
CA LEU A 19 -0.05 -10.73 14.96
C LEU A 19 0.87 -9.74 15.68
N ALA A 20 0.34 -8.87 16.54
CA ALA A 20 1.17 -7.92 17.28
C ALA A 20 2.21 -8.63 18.17
N ASP A 21 1.82 -9.69 18.87
CA ASP A 21 2.73 -10.52 19.66
C ASP A 21 3.82 -11.17 18.77
N GLU A 22 3.45 -11.67 17.59
CA GLU A 22 4.41 -12.25 16.63
C GLU A 22 5.41 -11.20 16.12
N LEU A 23 4.94 -10.01 15.75
CA LEU A 23 5.79 -8.91 15.29
C LEU A 23 6.77 -8.45 16.39
N ALA A 24 6.30 -8.35 17.64
CA ALA A 24 7.15 -8.04 18.78
C ALA A 24 8.19 -9.16 19.01
N GLY A 25 7.79 -10.42 18.89
CA GLY A 25 8.68 -11.59 18.97
C GLY A 25 9.74 -11.62 17.86
N LEU A 26 9.45 -11.05 16.68
CA LEU A 26 10.42 -10.85 15.59
C LEU A 26 11.36 -9.65 15.81
N GLY A 27 11.23 -8.95 16.93
CA GLY A 27 12.07 -7.83 17.34
C GLY A 27 11.67 -6.48 16.72
N LEU A 28 10.45 -6.37 16.19
CA LEU A 28 9.95 -5.09 15.67
C LEU A 28 9.60 -4.14 16.82
N GLN A 29 9.68 -2.85 16.52
CA GLN A 29 9.44 -1.77 17.48
C GLN A 29 8.09 -1.10 17.22
N ALA A 30 7.59 -0.38 18.23
CA ALA A 30 6.34 0.39 18.14
C ALA A 30 5.16 -0.41 17.60
N VAL A 31 5.07 -1.70 17.96
CA VAL A 31 4.00 -2.58 17.50
C VAL A 31 2.69 -2.18 18.19
N GLU A 32 1.67 -1.90 17.38
CA GLU A 32 0.37 -1.45 17.88
C GLU A 32 -0.76 -2.16 17.14
N VAL A 33 -1.64 -2.79 17.91
CA VAL A 33 -2.85 -3.44 17.39
C VAL A 33 -3.76 -2.39 16.74
N ARG A 34 -4.24 -2.70 15.55
CA ARG A 34 -5.12 -1.86 14.75
C ARG A 34 -6.22 -2.72 14.14
N ARG A 35 -7.32 -2.10 13.74
CA ARG A 35 -8.40 -2.85 13.07
C ARG A 35 -7.84 -3.51 11.79
N GLY A 36 -7.96 -4.82 11.68
CA GLY A 36 -7.51 -5.59 10.51
C GLY A 36 -6.01 -5.86 10.45
N GLY A 37 -5.23 -5.60 11.51
CA GLY A 37 -3.81 -5.88 11.52
C GLY A 37 -3.04 -5.25 12.68
N ALA A 38 -1.76 -4.96 12.45
CA ALA A 38 -0.91 -4.24 13.39
C ALA A 38 0.00 -3.26 12.66
N ALA A 39 0.15 -2.06 13.23
CA ALA A 39 1.16 -1.09 12.80
C ALA A 39 2.47 -1.39 13.53
N PHE A 40 3.61 -1.11 12.89
CA PHE A 40 4.94 -1.29 13.48
C PHE A 40 5.97 -0.39 12.77
N GLU A 41 7.15 -0.22 13.37
CA GLU A 41 8.28 0.46 12.74
C GLU A 41 9.39 -0.52 12.35
N ALA A 42 9.91 -0.37 11.13
CA ALA A 42 10.99 -1.19 10.63
C ALA A 42 11.79 -0.50 9.52
N ASP A 43 13.07 -0.87 9.38
CA ASP A 43 13.77 -0.72 8.11
C ASP A 43 13.37 -1.84 7.13
N LEU A 44 13.90 -1.81 5.90
CA LEU A 44 13.61 -2.84 4.92
C LEU A 44 14.02 -4.25 5.38
N ALA A 45 15.11 -4.37 6.14
CA ALA A 45 15.54 -5.67 6.68
C ALA A 45 14.51 -6.23 7.68
N GLY A 46 13.95 -5.37 8.54
CA GLY A 46 12.84 -5.72 9.42
C GLY A 46 11.58 -6.09 8.65
N ALA A 47 11.23 -5.33 7.61
CA ALA A 47 10.08 -5.64 6.76
C ALA A 47 10.21 -7.02 6.08
N TYR A 48 11.38 -7.30 5.48
CA TYR A 48 11.65 -8.61 4.88
C TYR A 48 11.64 -9.73 5.91
N ARG A 49 12.08 -9.48 7.15
CA ARG A 49 11.97 -10.46 8.23
C ARG A 49 10.50 -10.81 8.49
N VAL A 50 9.59 -9.83 8.52
CA VAL A 50 8.16 -10.12 8.65
C VAL A 50 7.65 -10.95 7.49
N CYS A 51 7.97 -10.57 6.24
CA CYS A 51 7.56 -11.31 5.06
C CYS A 51 8.03 -12.77 5.05
N LEU A 52 9.21 -13.05 5.62
CA LEU A 52 9.79 -14.40 5.65
C LEU A 52 9.31 -15.24 6.83
N TRP A 53 9.05 -14.63 7.99
CA TRP A 53 8.88 -15.37 9.25
C TRP A 53 7.49 -15.26 9.86
N SER A 54 6.70 -14.27 9.50
CA SER A 54 5.33 -14.16 10.02
C SER A 54 4.48 -15.31 9.49
N ARG A 55 3.73 -15.94 10.39
CA ARG A 55 2.75 -16.99 10.05
C ARG A 55 1.32 -16.47 10.05
N ILE A 56 1.14 -15.23 10.51
CA ILE A 56 -0.18 -14.60 10.69
C ILE A 56 -0.42 -13.47 9.69
N ALA A 57 0.62 -12.72 9.31
CA ALA A 57 0.48 -11.60 8.40
C ALA A 57 0.04 -12.06 6.99
N ASN A 58 -1.05 -11.49 6.49
CA ASN A 58 -1.52 -11.70 5.13
C ASN A 58 -0.73 -10.85 4.12
N ARG A 59 -0.43 -9.60 4.49
CA ARG A 59 0.34 -8.64 3.69
C ARG A 59 1.13 -7.71 4.59
N VAL A 60 2.37 -7.41 4.22
CA VAL A 60 3.20 -6.36 4.82
C VAL A 60 3.20 -5.18 3.87
N LEU A 61 2.69 -4.04 4.32
CA LEU A 61 2.45 -2.85 3.52
C LEU A 61 3.36 -1.72 3.98
N LEU A 62 3.95 -1.03 3.00
CA LEU A 62 4.64 0.24 3.17
C LEU A 62 3.67 1.37 2.81
N PRO A 63 3.17 2.16 3.79
CA PRO A 63 2.39 3.36 3.52
C PRO A 63 3.24 4.40 2.78
N LEU A 64 2.81 4.78 1.58
CA LEU A 64 3.52 5.78 0.76
C LEU A 64 3.04 7.21 1.02
N VAL A 65 1.74 7.39 1.24
CA VAL A 65 1.13 8.70 1.47
C VAL A 65 -0.22 8.56 2.17
N ARG A 66 -0.62 9.59 2.92
CA ARG A 66 -1.96 9.78 3.46
C ARG A 66 -2.43 11.20 3.14
N PHE A 67 -3.63 11.33 2.60
CA PHE A 67 -4.20 12.61 2.17
C PHE A 67 -5.72 12.57 2.20
N ASP A 68 -6.35 13.74 2.19
CA ASP A 68 -7.80 13.88 2.08
C ASP A 68 -8.24 13.76 0.62
N ALA A 69 -9.23 12.91 0.36
CA ALA A 69 -9.77 12.63 -0.97
C ALA A 69 -11.28 12.87 -0.99
N ALA A 70 -11.66 14.15 -1.00
CA ALA A 70 -13.07 14.56 -0.96
C ALA A 70 -13.82 14.17 -2.25
N ASP A 71 -13.13 14.18 -3.39
CA ASP A 71 -13.64 13.87 -4.71
C ASP A 71 -12.57 13.18 -5.58
N ASP A 72 -12.95 12.89 -6.83
CA ASP A 72 -12.13 12.19 -7.81
C ASP A 72 -10.83 12.91 -8.16
N ASP A 73 -10.88 14.24 -8.25
CA ASP A 73 -9.71 15.05 -8.56
C ASP A 73 -8.74 15.13 -7.38
N ALA A 74 -9.26 15.22 -6.15
CA ALA A 74 -8.46 15.14 -4.93
C ALA A 74 -7.79 13.75 -4.79
N LEU A 75 -8.52 12.67 -5.10
CA LEU A 75 -7.95 11.32 -5.14
C LEU A 75 -6.79 11.23 -6.14
N TYR A 76 -7.01 11.68 -7.37
CA TYR A 76 -6.00 11.66 -8.42
C TYR A 76 -4.77 12.52 -8.08
N ALA A 77 -4.98 13.73 -7.58
CA ALA A 77 -3.90 14.63 -7.18
C ALA A 77 -3.07 14.06 -6.02
N GLY A 78 -3.74 13.50 -5.01
CA GLY A 78 -3.06 12.85 -3.87
C GLY A 78 -2.23 11.64 -4.30
N VAL A 79 -2.77 10.78 -5.17
CA VAL A 79 -2.01 9.65 -5.73
C VAL A 79 -0.81 10.15 -6.55
N ARG A 80 -0.97 11.20 -7.37
CA ARG A 80 0.13 11.79 -8.14
C ARG A 80 1.20 12.51 -7.32
N SER A 81 0.97 12.73 -6.02
CA SER A 81 1.99 13.33 -5.14
C SER A 81 3.13 12.37 -4.81
N VAL A 82 2.91 11.05 -4.93
CA VAL A 82 3.94 10.02 -4.76
C VAL A 82 4.87 10.02 -5.98
N GLN A 83 6.18 9.88 -5.76
CA GLN A 83 7.17 9.74 -6.83
C GLN A 83 7.17 8.29 -7.36
N TRP A 84 6.23 7.94 -8.24
CA TRP A 84 6.02 6.55 -8.68
C TRP A 84 7.22 5.94 -9.43
N MET A 85 8.08 6.77 -10.02
CA MET A 85 9.34 6.30 -10.64
C MET A 85 10.32 5.67 -9.64
N GLU A 86 10.18 5.93 -8.34
CA GLU A 86 10.96 5.25 -7.29
C GLU A 86 10.43 3.85 -6.97
N HIS A 87 9.22 3.51 -7.44
CA HIS A 87 8.50 2.29 -7.08
C HIS A 87 8.16 1.39 -8.28
N LEU A 88 8.03 1.94 -9.48
CA LEU A 88 7.62 1.21 -10.69
C LEU A 88 8.34 1.74 -11.92
N GLY A 89 9.09 0.87 -12.60
CA GLY A 89 9.65 1.15 -13.92
C GLY A 89 8.60 1.06 -15.03
N PRO A 90 8.74 1.79 -16.16
CA PRO A 90 7.77 1.83 -17.25
C PRO A 90 7.50 0.47 -17.93
N GLU A 91 8.45 -0.45 -17.86
CA GLU A 91 8.37 -1.82 -18.40
C GLU A 91 7.60 -2.80 -17.51
N ASN A 92 7.30 -2.41 -16.27
CA ASN A 92 6.70 -3.29 -15.27
C ASN A 92 5.17 -3.16 -15.23
N THR A 93 4.54 -4.04 -14.46
CA THR A 93 3.09 -4.16 -14.31
C THR A 93 2.59 -3.69 -12.96
N LEU A 94 1.37 -3.14 -12.92
CA LEU A 94 0.72 -2.78 -11.67
C LEU A 94 -0.70 -3.33 -11.53
N ALA A 95 -1.13 -3.48 -10.28
CA ALA A 95 -2.53 -3.64 -9.90
C ALA A 95 -2.88 -2.69 -8.75
N VAL A 96 -4.16 -2.30 -8.69
CA VAL A 96 -4.70 -1.47 -7.60
C VAL A 96 -5.81 -2.25 -6.90
N ASP A 97 -5.69 -2.41 -5.59
CA ASP A 97 -6.74 -2.90 -4.70
C ASP A 97 -7.30 -1.71 -3.92
N PHE A 98 -8.57 -1.35 -4.11
CA PHE A 98 -9.22 -0.27 -3.35
C PHE A 98 -10.21 -0.82 -2.34
N THR A 99 -10.16 -0.30 -1.12
CA THR A 99 -11.13 -0.62 -0.06
C THR A 99 -11.64 0.66 0.60
N GLY A 100 -12.96 0.78 0.73
CA GLY A 100 -13.60 1.93 1.36
C GLY A 100 -14.86 2.36 0.63
N ILE A 101 -15.59 3.31 1.23
CA ILE A 101 -16.82 3.86 0.67
C ILE A 101 -16.77 5.37 0.83
N ASN A 102 -16.88 6.10 -0.28
CA ASN A 102 -17.16 7.53 -0.27
C ASN A 102 -18.21 7.80 -1.36
N ALA A 103 -19.34 8.39 -0.95
CA ALA A 103 -20.45 8.68 -1.85
C ALA A 103 -20.05 9.60 -3.02
N ALA A 104 -19.08 10.50 -2.81
CA ALA A 104 -18.58 11.41 -3.84
C ALA A 104 -17.65 10.72 -4.86
N LEU A 105 -16.98 9.64 -4.47
CA LEU A 105 -16.08 8.86 -5.33
C LEU A 105 -16.79 7.69 -6.04
N GLY A 106 -18.07 7.47 -5.74
CA GLY A 106 -18.85 6.39 -6.32
C GLY A 106 -18.40 4.99 -5.85
N HIS A 107 -18.47 4.01 -6.76
CA HIS A 107 -18.14 2.62 -6.47
C HIS A 107 -16.63 2.34 -6.54
N GLY A 108 -16.12 1.42 -5.72
CA GLY A 108 -14.68 1.14 -5.62
C GLY A 108 -13.94 0.89 -6.94
N ARG A 109 -14.58 0.28 -7.94
CA ARG A 109 -13.98 0.08 -9.28
C ARG A 109 -13.60 1.38 -9.98
N PHE A 110 -14.38 2.45 -9.77
CA PHE A 110 -14.07 3.76 -10.33
C PHE A 110 -12.83 4.36 -9.64
N ALA A 111 -12.76 4.27 -8.31
CA ALA A 111 -11.59 4.71 -7.55
C ALA A 111 -10.32 3.92 -7.93
N GLU A 112 -10.40 2.59 -8.11
CA GLU A 112 -9.28 1.77 -8.60
C GLU A 112 -8.77 2.26 -9.95
N GLN A 113 -9.69 2.53 -10.87
CA GLN A 113 -9.37 3.05 -12.20
C GLN A 113 -8.70 4.42 -12.09
N ARG A 114 -9.21 5.32 -11.23
CA ARG A 114 -8.63 6.65 -11.05
C ARG A 114 -7.22 6.63 -10.47
N VAL A 115 -6.99 5.80 -9.45
CA VAL A 115 -5.66 5.60 -8.86
C VAL A 115 -4.69 5.07 -9.90
N LYS A 116 -5.10 4.07 -10.69
CA LYS A 116 -4.28 3.53 -11.77
C LYS A 116 -3.92 4.62 -12.78
N ASP A 117 -4.89 5.42 -13.22
CA ASP A 117 -4.65 6.48 -14.19
C ASP A 117 -3.67 7.52 -13.65
N ALA A 118 -3.75 7.89 -12.37
CA ALA A 118 -2.78 8.79 -11.73
C ALA A 118 -1.34 8.26 -11.81
N VAL A 119 -1.13 6.97 -11.51
CA VAL A 119 0.19 6.32 -11.55
C VAL A 119 0.71 6.25 -12.97
N VAL A 120 -0.11 5.72 -13.89
CA VAL A 120 0.24 5.53 -15.29
C VAL A 120 0.54 6.86 -15.98
N ASP A 121 -0.26 7.89 -15.73
CA ASP A 121 -0.07 9.21 -16.33
C ASP A 121 1.21 9.87 -15.81
N GLN A 122 1.55 9.71 -14.52
CA GLN A 122 2.80 10.24 -13.99
C GLN A 122 4.00 9.58 -14.67
N ILE A 123 4.03 8.24 -14.76
CA ILE A 123 5.14 7.51 -15.39
C ILE A 123 5.25 7.86 -16.87
N ARG A 124 4.11 7.89 -17.58
CA ARG A 124 4.06 8.25 -19.00
C ARG A 124 4.53 9.69 -19.27
N ALA A 125 4.20 10.63 -18.40
CA ALA A 125 4.67 12.00 -18.53
C ALA A 125 6.20 12.13 -18.42
N HIS A 126 6.85 11.26 -17.65
CA HIS A 126 8.30 11.28 -17.44
C HIS A 126 9.08 10.45 -18.48
N THR A 127 8.49 9.36 -18.97
CA THR A 127 9.19 8.36 -19.80
C THR A 127 8.68 8.28 -21.24
N GLY A 128 7.45 8.74 -21.50
CA GLY A 128 6.73 8.51 -22.76
C GLY A 128 6.07 7.13 -22.86
N GLU A 129 6.39 6.21 -21.94
CA GLU A 129 5.92 4.83 -21.95
C GLU A 129 4.76 4.59 -20.97
N ARG A 130 3.94 3.59 -21.27
CA ARG A 130 2.77 3.24 -20.46
C ARG A 130 3.02 1.88 -19.77
N PRO A 131 3.14 1.83 -18.44
CA PRO A 131 3.22 0.55 -17.74
C PRO A 131 1.93 -0.26 -17.94
N SER A 132 2.11 -1.58 -17.98
CA SER A 132 1.02 -2.53 -18.23
C SER A 132 0.28 -2.89 -16.94
N VAL A 133 -0.87 -3.54 -17.07
CA VAL A 133 -1.67 -3.99 -15.91
C VAL A 133 -1.74 -5.50 -15.91
N ASP A 134 -1.27 -6.11 -14.82
CA ASP A 134 -1.46 -7.52 -14.52
C ASP A 134 -2.22 -7.62 -13.19
N LYS A 135 -3.41 -8.20 -13.19
CA LYS A 135 -4.24 -8.30 -11.97
C LYS A 135 -3.83 -9.49 -11.11
N ASP A 136 -3.26 -10.52 -11.71
CA ASP A 136 -2.98 -11.80 -11.06
C ASP A 136 -1.58 -11.77 -10.44
N ALA A 137 -0.58 -11.35 -11.21
CA ALA A 137 0.83 -11.30 -10.82
C ALA A 137 1.50 -9.94 -11.13
N PRO A 138 1.04 -8.82 -10.54
CA PRO A 138 1.67 -7.52 -10.73
C PRO A 138 3.06 -7.43 -10.09
N ASP A 139 3.96 -6.67 -10.72
CA ASP A 139 5.24 -6.29 -10.12
C ASP A 139 5.04 -5.31 -8.94
N LEU A 140 4.06 -4.39 -9.07
CA LEU A 140 3.65 -3.50 -7.99
C LEU A 140 2.14 -3.62 -7.70
N ARG A 141 1.80 -4.01 -6.47
CA ARG A 141 0.42 -3.99 -5.98
C ARG A 141 0.17 -2.83 -5.04
N ILE A 142 -0.62 -1.86 -5.50
CA ILE A 142 -0.97 -0.65 -4.75
C ILE A 142 -2.24 -0.93 -3.96
N ASN A 143 -2.19 -0.72 -2.64
CA ASN A 143 -3.36 -0.87 -1.76
C ASN A 143 -3.82 0.53 -1.34
N VAL A 144 -5.08 0.85 -1.60
CA VAL A 144 -5.70 2.11 -1.18
C VAL A 144 -6.80 1.79 -0.17
N HIS A 145 -6.66 2.36 1.02
CA HIS A 145 -7.66 2.23 2.08
C HIS A 145 -8.26 3.59 2.42
N MET A 146 -9.57 3.70 2.25
CA MET A 146 -10.37 4.87 2.56
C MET A 146 -11.30 4.55 3.73
N HIS A 147 -11.31 5.44 4.72
CA HIS A 147 -12.07 5.32 5.96
C HIS A 147 -12.90 6.57 6.22
#